data_AF-A0A935C2L0-F1
#
_entry.id   AF-A0A935C2L0-F1
#
_cell.length_a   1.000
_cell.length_b   1.000
_cell.length_c   1.000
_cell.angle_alpha   90.00
_cell.angle_beta   90.00
_cell.angle_gamma   90.00
#
_symmetry.space_group_name_H-M   'P 1'
#
loop_
_entity.id
_entity.type
_entity.pdbx_description
1 polymer ?
#
loop_
_entity_poly.entity_id
_entity_poly.type
_entity_poly.pdbx_seq_one_letter_code
_entity_poly.pdbx_strand_id
1 'polypeptide(L)'
;MNSKRSKPGRPSGFTLVELCIAAGVVAVLAAVALPSYRGHLLHAGRVDAVAALTRLQAAQEQHRSAHGLYAAQLGVLRGVGTVSPEGRYTVSMALNGPDGYRATATARAGGPQADDRECSELTLDVVQGFSTPGPSARCWRR
;
A
#
# COMPACT_ATOMS: atom_id res chain seq x y z
N MET A 1 -18.74 66.82 31.19
CA MET A 1 -18.85 65.45 30.66
C MET A 1 -17.78 64.57 31.31
N ASN A 2 -18.16 63.55 32.10
CA ASN A 2 -17.19 62.69 32.78
C ASN A 2 -17.06 61.35 32.02
N SER A 3 -15.95 61.17 31.32
CA SER A 3 -15.67 59.96 30.52
C SER A 3 -15.13 58.86 31.42
N LYS A 4 -15.93 57.83 31.70
CA LYS A 4 -15.49 56.62 32.40
C LYS A 4 -14.60 55.80 31.47
N ARG A 5 -13.27 55.86 31.66
CA ARG A 5 -12.33 54.93 30.99
C ARG A 5 -12.54 53.51 31.55
N SER A 6 -12.95 52.57 30.71
CA SER A 6 -12.90 51.14 31.04
C SER A 6 -11.45 50.66 31.01
N LYS A 7 -11.02 49.93 32.05
CA LYS A 7 -9.70 49.30 32.06
C LYS A 7 -9.73 48.09 31.12
N PRO A 8 -8.74 47.92 30.23
CA PRO A 8 -8.64 46.71 29.42
C PRO A 8 -8.40 45.51 30.35
N GLY A 9 -9.19 44.44 30.18
CA GLY A 9 -9.03 43.20 30.93
C GLY A 9 -7.67 42.57 30.63
N ARG A 10 -7.02 42.00 31.66
CA ARG A 10 -5.75 41.27 31.48
C ARG A 10 -6.02 40.04 30.59
N PRO A 11 -5.20 39.75 29.57
CA PRO A 11 -5.35 38.53 28.80
C PRO A 11 -5.19 37.33 29.73
N SER A 12 -6.17 36.44 29.74
CA SER A 12 -6.10 35.16 30.46
C SER A 12 -5.10 34.24 29.75
N GLY A 13 -4.07 33.79 30.45
CA GLY A 13 -3.14 32.77 29.96
C GLY A 13 -3.58 31.36 30.36
N PHE A 14 -3.15 30.37 29.58
CA PHE A 14 -3.32 28.94 29.91
C PHE A 14 -2.51 28.57 31.15
N THR A 15 -3.06 27.69 31.98
CA THR A 15 -2.33 27.14 33.14
C THR A 15 -1.48 25.93 32.73
N LEU A 16 -0.42 25.64 33.49
CA LEU A 16 0.41 24.44 33.26
C LEU A 16 -0.42 23.16 33.41
N VAL A 17 -1.37 23.13 34.35
CA VAL A 17 -2.29 22.00 34.56
C VAL A 17 -3.19 21.78 33.35
N GLU A 18 -3.70 22.85 32.74
CA GLU A 18 -4.54 22.78 31.54
C GLU A 18 -3.78 22.19 30.34
N LEU A 19 -2.51 22.58 30.18
CA LEU A 19 -1.64 21.97 29.17
C LEU A 19 -1.39 20.48 29.43
N CYS A 20 -1.16 20.09 30.70
CA CYS A 20 -0.97 18.69 31.06
C CYS A 20 -2.23 17.83 30.78
N ILE A 21 -3.41 18.35 31.08
CA ILE A 21 -4.69 17.67 30.77
C ILE A 21 -4.87 17.55 29.25
N ALA A 22 -4.66 18.64 28.51
CA ALA A 22 -4.76 18.63 27.04
C ALA A 22 -3.77 17.63 26.41
N ALA A 23 -2.51 17.62 26.87
CA ALA A 23 -1.50 16.67 26.42
C ALA A 23 -1.89 15.22 26.73
N GLY A 24 -2.48 14.97 27.91
CA GLY A 24 -3.01 13.66 28.29
C GLY A 24 -4.10 13.17 27.34
N VAL A 25 -5.05 14.04 26.98
CA VAL A 25 -6.11 13.71 26.01
C VAL A 25 -5.51 13.39 24.63
N VAL A 26 -4.56 14.19 24.15
CA VAL A 26 -3.89 13.94 22.86
C VAL A 26 -3.13 12.62 22.87
N ALA A 27 -2.46 12.27 23.97
CA ALA A 27 -1.74 11.00 24.09
C ALA A 27 -2.68 9.78 23.96
N VAL A 28 -3.86 9.83 24.59
CA VAL A 28 -4.87 8.77 24.48
C VAL A 28 -5.39 8.64 23.05
N LEU A 29 -5.68 9.76 22.39
CA LEU A 29 -6.15 9.76 21.00
C LEU A 29 -5.08 9.21 20.04
N ALA A 30 -3.83 9.62 20.21
CA ALA A 30 -2.72 9.16 19.38
C ALA A 30 -2.49 7.65 19.50
N ALA A 31 -2.64 7.08 20.70
CA ALA A 31 -2.48 5.65 20.94
C ALA A 31 -3.44 4.77 20.11
N VAL A 32 -4.65 5.26 19.83
CA VAL A 32 -5.63 4.54 19.00
C VAL A 32 -5.49 4.90 17.52
N ALA A 33 -5.26 6.18 17.21
CA ALA A 33 -5.22 6.67 15.83
C ALA A 33 -4.01 6.17 15.04
N LEU A 34 -2.82 6.16 15.64
CA LEU A 34 -1.58 5.79 14.96
C LEU A 34 -1.55 4.35 14.41
N PRO A 35 -1.88 3.29 15.19
CA PRO A 35 -1.88 1.92 14.64
C PRO A 35 -2.91 1.76 13.53
N SER A 36 -4.08 2.39 13.64
CA SER A 36 -5.11 2.37 12.61
C SER A 36 -4.61 3.00 11.30
N TYR A 37 -4.03 4.20 11.38
CA TYR A 37 -3.48 4.91 10.22
C TYR A 37 -2.35 4.13 9.53
N ARG A 38 -1.44 3.54 10.31
CA ARG A 38 -0.39 2.66 9.77
C ARG A 38 -0.99 1.47 9.02
N GLY A 39 -2.03 0.83 9.58
CA GLY A 39 -2.76 -0.25 8.91
C GLY A 39 -3.33 0.17 7.56
N HIS A 40 -3.89 1.38 7.46
CA HIS A 40 -4.39 1.93 6.19
C HIS A 40 -3.29 2.12 5.15
N LEU A 41 -2.12 2.62 5.55
CA LEU A 41 -0.98 2.77 4.63
C LEU A 41 -0.48 1.42 4.10
N LEU A 42 -0.38 0.42 4.98
CA LEU A 42 0.01 -0.92 4.56
C LEU A 42 -1.02 -1.52 3.60
N HIS A 43 -2.31 -1.40 3.90
CA HIS A 43 -3.36 -1.86 2.99
C HIS A 43 -3.30 -1.15 1.63
N ALA A 44 -3.12 0.17 1.61
CA ALA A 44 -2.96 0.93 0.35
C ALA A 44 -1.74 0.46 -0.47
N GLY A 45 -0.65 0.05 0.19
CA GLY A 45 0.48 -0.54 -0.51
C GLY A 45 0.21 -1.94 -1.07
N ARG A 46 -0.58 -2.78 -0.38
CA ARG A 46 -1.03 -4.07 -0.95
C ARG A 46 -1.89 -3.85 -2.20
N VAL A 47 -2.76 -2.84 -2.20
CA VAL A 47 -3.57 -2.46 -3.37
C VAL A 47 -2.67 -2.08 -4.55
N ASP A 48 -1.57 -1.37 -4.30
CA ASP A 48 -0.56 -1.04 -5.33
C ASP A 48 0.11 -2.31 -5.91
N ALA A 49 0.48 -3.28 -5.08
CA ALA A 49 0.98 -4.58 -5.54
C ALA A 49 -0.05 -5.34 -6.39
N VAL A 50 -1.30 -5.43 -5.91
CA VAL A 50 -2.39 -6.09 -6.62
C VAL A 50 -2.66 -5.40 -7.97
N ALA A 51 -2.60 -4.07 -8.03
CA ALA A 51 -2.74 -3.33 -9.28
C ALA A 51 -1.61 -3.68 -10.27
N ALA A 52 -0.37 -3.78 -9.80
CA ALA A 52 0.76 -4.17 -10.64
C ALA A 52 0.61 -5.61 -11.19
N LEU A 53 0.24 -6.57 -10.33
CA LEU A 53 0.02 -7.97 -10.73
C LEU A 53 -1.18 -8.12 -11.69
N THR A 54 -2.25 -7.36 -11.48
CA THR A 54 -3.43 -7.38 -12.36
C THR A 54 -3.11 -6.81 -13.75
N ARG A 55 -2.30 -5.74 -13.82
CA ARG A 55 -1.83 -5.18 -15.11
C ARG A 55 -0.94 -6.17 -15.84
N LEU A 56 -0.05 -6.84 -15.12
CA LEU A 56 0.80 -7.89 -15.65
C LEU A 56 -0.04 -9.05 -16.19
N GLN A 57 -1.06 -9.50 -15.45
CA GLN A 57 -1.98 -10.55 -15.91
C GLN A 57 -2.67 -10.15 -17.21
N ALA A 58 -3.23 -8.94 -17.27
CA ALA A 58 -3.90 -8.45 -18.48
C ALA A 58 -2.93 -8.40 -19.68
N ALA A 59 -1.68 -7.96 -19.47
CA ALA A 59 -0.67 -7.93 -20.52
C ALA A 59 -0.26 -9.34 -20.99
N GLN A 60 -0.17 -10.30 -20.07
CA GLN A 60 0.08 -11.71 -20.41
C GLN A 60 -1.04 -12.29 -21.26
N GLU A 61 -2.31 -12.02 -20.90
CA GLU A 61 -3.44 -12.48 -21.69
C GLU A 61 -3.46 -11.87 -23.09
N GLN A 62 -3.16 -10.57 -23.22
CA GLN A 62 -3.02 -9.92 -24.52
C GLN A 62 -1.89 -10.53 -25.35
N HIS A 63 -0.74 -10.81 -24.73
CA HIS A 63 0.39 -11.43 -25.42
C HIS A 63 0.05 -12.85 -25.89
N ARG A 64 -0.62 -13.64 -25.04
CA ARG A 64 -1.10 -14.98 -25.36
C ARG A 64 -2.13 -14.97 -26.48
N SER A 65 -3.07 -14.02 -26.49
CA SER A 65 -4.03 -13.87 -27.59
C SER A 65 -3.36 -13.55 -28.93
N ALA A 66 -2.23 -12.82 -28.91
CA ALA A 66 -1.52 -12.43 -30.12
C ALA A 66 -0.50 -13.48 -30.62
N HIS A 67 0.14 -14.24 -29.74
CA HIS A 67 1.25 -15.15 -30.07
C HIS A 67 1.00 -16.63 -29.74
N GLY A 68 -0.10 -16.94 -29.04
CA GLY A 68 -0.47 -18.30 -28.64
C GLY A 68 0.24 -18.82 -27.38
N LEU A 69 1.15 -18.05 -26.78
CA LEU A 69 1.96 -18.46 -25.63
C LEU A 69 2.16 -17.28 -24.65
N TYR A 70 2.46 -17.58 -23.38
CA TYR A 70 2.80 -16.55 -22.39
C TYR A 70 4.23 -16.01 -22.59
N ALA A 71 4.41 -14.72 -22.29
CA ALA A 71 5.73 -14.09 -22.39
C ALA A 71 6.67 -14.62 -21.30
N ALA A 72 7.88 -15.01 -21.69
CA ALA A 72 8.92 -15.46 -20.77
C ALA A 72 9.63 -14.32 -20.01
N GLN A 73 9.52 -13.09 -20.54
CA GLN A 73 10.24 -11.93 -20.05
C GLN A 73 9.30 -10.74 -19.89
N LEU A 74 9.44 -10.05 -18.76
CA LEU A 74 8.61 -8.88 -18.42
C LEU A 74 8.73 -7.76 -19.46
N GLY A 75 9.92 -7.55 -20.03
CA GLY A 75 10.18 -6.48 -21.01
C GLY A 75 9.48 -6.64 -22.35
N VAL A 76 8.92 -7.82 -22.65
CA VAL A 76 8.12 -8.07 -23.85
C VAL A 76 6.68 -7.55 -23.67
N LEU A 77 6.22 -7.46 -22.43
CA LEU A 77 4.86 -7.03 -22.10
C LEU A 77 4.76 -5.51 -22.11
N ARG A 78 3.77 -4.98 -22.83
CA ARG A 78 3.52 -3.54 -22.88
C ARG A 78 2.76 -3.07 -21.64
N GLY A 79 3.14 -1.91 -21.10
CA GLY A 79 2.45 -1.31 -19.95
C GLY A 79 2.74 -1.98 -18.60
N VAL A 80 3.74 -2.87 -18.55
CA VAL A 80 4.22 -3.53 -17.34
C VAL A 80 5.65 -3.07 -17.07
N GLY A 81 5.95 -2.77 -15.80
CA GLY A 81 7.29 -2.41 -15.35
C GLY A 81 7.76 -3.35 -14.24
N THR A 82 9.06 -3.28 -13.92
CA THR A 82 9.69 -4.02 -12.80
C THR A 82 9.36 -3.43 -11.44
N VAL A 83 8.55 -2.38 -11.38
CA VAL A 83 8.19 -1.64 -10.17
C VAL A 83 6.69 -1.38 -10.21
N SER A 84 6.04 -1.48 -9.04
CA SER A 84 4.63 -1.15 -8.90
C SER A 84 4.35 0.34 -9.15
N PRO A 85 3.10 0.72 -9.49
CA PRO A 85 2.74 2.10 -9.82
C PRO A 85 3.21 3.16 -8.79
N GLU A 86 3.05 2.89 -7.50
CA GLU A 86 3.47 3.80 -6.42
C GLU A 86 4.91 3.53 -5.92
N GLY A 87 5.67 2.67 -6.61
CA GLY A 87 7.08 2.44 -6.27
C GLY A 87 7.33 1.60 -5.03
N ARG A 88 6.32 0.92 -4.49
CA ARG A 88 6.38 0.18 -3.21
C ARG A 88 6.88 -1.26 -3.35
N TYR A 89 6.63 -1.89 -4.49
CA TYR A 89 7.00 -3.28 -4.78
C TYR A 89 7.87 -3.37 -6.03
N THR A 90 8.77 -4.34 -6.04
CA THR A 90 9.46 -4.81 -7.24
C THR A 90 8.68 -5.97 -7.83
N VAL A 91 8.45 -5.93 -9.14
CA VAL A 91 7.63 -6.90 -9.88
C VAL A 91 8.52 -7.76 -10.74
N SER A 92 8.33 -9.07 -10.67
CA SER A 92 9.02 -10.07 -11.48
C SER A 92 8.05 -11.13 -11.96
N MET A 93 8.49 -11.95 -12.92
CA MET A 93 7.74 -13.11 -13.37
C MET A 93 8.68 -14.24 -13.78
N ALA A 94 8.15 -15.46 -13.74
CA ALA A 94 8.77 -16.64 -14.29
C ALA A 94 7.70 -17.50 -14.96
N LEU A 95 8.06 -18.23 -16.02
CA LEU A 95 7.16 -19.25 -16.56
C LEU A 95 7.05 -20.44 -15.60
N ASN A 96 5.89 -21.07 -15.58
CA ASN A 96 5.59 -22.28 -14.84
C ASN A 96 5.03 -23.32 -15.84
N GLY A 97 5.93 -23.86 -16.65
CA GLY A 97 5.56 -24.70 -17.80
C GLY A 97 5.10 -23.90 -19.03
N PRO A 98 4.60 -24.59 -20.07
CA PRO A 98 4.21 -23.96 -21.34
C PRO A 98 2.93 -23.11 -21.24
N ASP A 99 2.00 -23.51 -20.37
CA ASP A 99 0.69 -22.88 -20.22
C ASP A 99 0.51 -22.18 -18.87
N GLY A 100 1.62 -21.77 -18.25
CA GLY A 100 1.58 -21.13 -16.95
C GLY A 100 2.70 -20.16 -16.69
N TYR A 101 2.45 -19.24 -15.77
CA TYR A 101 3.45 -18.30 -15.26
C TYR A 101 3.14 -17.95 -13.81
N ARG A 102 4.17 -17.52 -13.10
CA ARG A 102 4.09 -16.94 -11.76
C ARG A 102 4.52 -15.49 -11.84
N ALA A 103 3.64 -14.60 -11.42
CA ALA A 103 3.96 -13.20 -11.20
C ALA A 103 4.18 -12.95 -9.71
N THR A 104 5.21 -12.18 -9.38
CA THR A 104 5.61 -11.90 -7.99
C THR A 104 5.80 -10.40 -7.80
N ALA A 105 5.21 -9.86 -6.74
CA ALA A 105 5.44 -8.49 -6.28
C ALA A 105 6.07 -8.57 -4.88
N THR A 106 7.33 -8.17 -4.75
CA THR A 106 8.09 -8.20 -3.50
C THR A 106 8.28 -6.79 -2.96
N ALA A 107 7.96 -6.56 -1.68
CA ALA A 107 8.09 -5.28 -1.00
C ALA A 107 9.54 -4.79 -1.09
N ARG A 108 9.73 -3.52 -1.45
CA ARG A 108 11.07 -2.94 -1.53
C ARG A 108 11.65 -2.73 -0.14
N ALA A 109 12.90 -3.14 0.05
CA ALA A 109 13.62 -2.95 1.30
C ALA A 109 13.69 -1.46 1.69
N GLY A 110 13.49 -1.17 2.98
CA GLY A 110 13.50 0.20 3.51
C GLY A 110 12.29 1.05 3.12
N GLY A 111 11.32 0.51 2.37
CA GLY A 111 10.07 1.20 2.05
C GLY A 111 9.01 1.08 3.15
N PRO A 112 7.90 1.83 3.05
CA PRO A 112 6.78 1.78 4.01
C PRO A 112 6.19 0.38 4.20
N GLN A 113 6.36 -0.46 3.18
CA GLN A 113 5.85 -1.82 3.12
C GLN A 113 6.72 -2.85 3.86
N ALA A 114 7.92 -2.47 4.31
CA ALA A 114 8.83 -3.38 5.02
C ALA A 114 8.26 -3.87 6.37
N ASP A 115 7.35 -3.09 6.96
CA ASP A 115 6.66 -3.47 8.20
C ASP A 115 5.54 -4.51 7.98
N ASP A 116 5.14 -4.74 6.73
CA ASP A 116 4.09 -5.69 6.35
C ASP A 116 4.63 -7.12 6.16
N ARG A 117 5.16 -7.71 7.24
CA ARG A 117 5.90 -8.97 7.18
C ARG A 117 5.11 -10.13 6.57
N GLU A 118 3.81 -10.21 6.85
CA GLU A 118 2.91 -11.28 6.35
C GLU A 118 2.62 -11.15 4.85
N CYS A 119 2.57 -9.92 4.32
CA CYS A 119 2.25 -9.64 2.92
C CYS A 119 3.44 -8.95 2.20
N SER A 120 4.65 -9.33 2.60
CA SER A 120 5.90 -8.81 2.05
C SER A 120 6.14 -9.27 0.61
N GLU A 121 5.54 -10.39 0.22
CA GLU A 121 5.49 -10.87 -1.15
C GLU A 121 4.04 -11.21 -1.50
N LEU A 122 3.55 -10.74 -2.66
CA LEU A 122 2.27 -11.15 -3.23
C LEU A 122 2.55 -11.88 -4.53
N THR A 123 1.90 -13.02 -4.74
CA THR A 123 2.07 -13.82 -5.96
C THR A 123 0.77 -14.09 -6.66
N LEU A 124 0.83 -14.20 -7.98
CA LEU A 124 -0.27 -14.62 -8.82
C LEU A 124 0.23 -15.75 -9.72
N ASP A 125 -0.17 -16.96 -9.38
CA ASP A 125 0.15 -18.17 -10.14
C ASP A 125 -0.97 -18.42 -11.14
N VAL A 126 -0.64 -18.45 -12.44
CA VAL A 126 -1.60 -18.72 -13.52
C VAL A 126 -1.22 -20.02 -14.19
N VAL A 127 -2.16 -20.95 -14.26
CA VAL A 127 -2.02 -22.24 -14.95
C VAL A 127 -3.26 -22.49 -15.78
N GLN A 128 -3.10 -22.67 -17.10
CA GLN A 128 -4.20 -22.89 -18.04
C GLN A 128 -5.29 -21.79 -17.97
N GLY A 129 -4.89 -20.55 -17.64
CA GLY A 129 -5.79 -19.40 -17.51
C GLY A 129 -6.49 -19.27 -16.14
N PHE A 130 -6.30 -20.22 -15.22
CA PHE A 130 -6.79 -20.10 -13.85
C PHE A 130 -5.77 -19.39 -12.98
N SER A 131 -6.17 -18.31 -12.32
CA SER A 131 -5.31 -17.51 -11.44
C SER A 131 -5.51 -17.84 -9.97
N THR A 132 -4.41 -18.15 -9.28
CA THR A 132 -4.37 -18.43 -7.84
C THR A 132 -3.53 -17.38 -7.13
N PRO A 133 -4.16 -16.47 -6.36
CA PRO A 133 -3.44 -15.46 -5.59
C PRO A 133 -2.83 -16.04 -4.31
N GLY A 134 -1.62 -15.57 -3.95
CA GLY A 134 -0.91 -15.92 -2.72
C GLY A 134 -0.24 -14.71 -2.07
N PRO A 135 0.16 -14.77 -0.79
CA PRO A 135 0.22 -15.99 0.04
C PRO A 135 -1.09 -16.29 0.77
N SER A 136 -1.96 -15.29 0.97
CA SER A 136 -3.26 -15.48 1.62
C SER A 136 -4.32 -14.53 1.06
N ALA A 137 -5.59 -14.90 1.19
CA ALA A 137 -6.73 -14.05 0.81
C ALA A 137 -6.76 -12.73 1.60
N ARG A 138 -6.12 -12.66 2.78
CA ARG A 138 -6.01 -11.43 3.57
C ARG A 138 -5.10 -10.41 2.91
N CYS A 139 -4.01 -10.86 2.28
CA CYS A 139 -3.09 -9.98 1.56
C CYS A 139 -3.71 -9.40 0.27
N TRP A 140 -4.65 -10.14 -0.32
CA TRP A 140 -5.34 -9.78 -1.56
C TRP A 140 -6.67 -9.05 -1.39
N ARG A 141 -7.07 -8.79 -0.15
CA ARG A 141 -8.28 -8.00 0.13
C ARG A 141 -8.06 -6.57 -0.38
N ARG A 142 -8.99 -6.11 -1.22
CA ARG A 142 -9.07 -4.74 -1.76
C ARG A 142 -9.84 -3.83 -0.82
#